data_AF-A0A060C6A6-F1
#
_entry.id   AF-A0A060C6A6-F1
#
_cell.length_a   1.000
_cell.length_b   1.000
_cell.length_c   1.000
_cell.angle_alpha   90.00
_cell.angle_beta   90.00
_cell.angle_gamma   90.00
#
_symmetry.space_group_name_H-M   'P 1'
#
loop_
_entity.id
_entity.type
_entity.pdbx_description
1 polymer ?
#
loop_
_entity_poly.entity_id
_entity_poly.type
_entity_poly.pdbx_seq_one_letter_code
_entity_poly.pdbx_strand_id
1 'polypeptide(L)'
;YYANEARRYATFLKDHGDNRLWRIAAGGPDDDVRWTRALIQAAVCRECGADPERPTFEGISFHYYTHSGEGINTASATEFTREQYYRTVAHAVDVERVIRAHEAVMDSYDPERRVGLVLDEWGTWWNVAEGTNPGFLFQQNTMRDAIVA
;
A
#
# COMPACT_ATOMS: atom_id res chain seq x y z
N TYR A 1 -12.76 -3.16 -13.21
CA TYR A 1 -12.35 -4.52 -13.64
C TYR A 1 -11.73 -5.30 -12.48
N TYR A 2 -10.55 -4.93 -11.99
CA TYR A 2 -9.83 -5.67 -10.93
C TYR A 2 -10.67 -6.01 -9.69
N ALA A 3 -11.48 -5.07 -9.17
CA ALA A 3 -12.35 -5.33 -8.02
C ALA A 3 -13.30 -6.54 -8.21
N ASN A 4 -13.74 -6.82 -9.45
CA ASN A 4 -14.54 -8.02 -9.76
C ASN A 4 -13.68 -9.29 -9.74
N GLU A 5 -12.43 -9.23 -10.24
CA GLU A 5 -11.49 -10.35 -10.16
C GLU A 5 -11.12 -10.64 -8.70
N ALA A 6 -10.80 -9.63 -7.90
CA ALA A 6 -10.53 -9.80 -6.47
C ALA A 6 -11.67 -10.55 -5.76
N ARG A 7 -12.92 -10.15 -6.00
CA ARG A 7 -14.11 -10.86 -5.48
C ARG A 7 -14.23 -12.28 -6.02
N ARG A 8 -14.05 -12.47 -7.33
CA ARG A 8 -14.12 -13.77 -8.01
C ARG A 8 -13.14 -14.75 -7.36
N TYR A 9 -11.87 -14.39 -7.26
CA TYR A 9 -10.85 -15.26 -6.71
C TYR A 9 -11.03 -15.47 -5.20
N ALA A 10 -11.36 -14.42 -4.42
CA ALA A 10 -11.62 -14.53 -2.98
C ALA A 10 -12.77 -15.50 -2.64
N THR A 11 -13.75 -15.66 -3.53
CA THR A 11 -14.87 -16.61 -3.38
C THR A 11 -14.39 -18.06 -3.27
N PHE A 12 -13.30 -18.40 -3.96
CA PHE A 12 -12.76 -19.77 -4.00
C PHE A 12 -11.71 -20.04 -2.90
N LEU A 13 -11.28 -19.00 -2.18
CA LEU A 13 -10.39 -19.13 -1.03
C LEU A 13 -11.23 -19.48 0.21
N LYS A 14 -11.17 -20.73 0.66
CA LYS A 14 -11.99 -21.25 1.76
C LYS A 14 -11.18 -21.47 3.04
N ASP A 15 -11.84 -21.23 4.17
CA ASP A 15 -11.37 -21.69 5.47
C ASP A 15 -11.46 -23.22 5.53
N HIS A 16 -10.44 -23.88 6.09
CA HIS A 16 -10.39 -25.33 6.23
C HIS A 16 -10.00 -25.72 7.66
N GLY A 17 -10.81 -26.58 8.28
CA GLY A 17 -10.63 -26.92 9.70
C GLY A 17 -10.68 -25.66 10.57
N ASP A 18 -9.63 -25.46 11.36
CA ASP A 18 -9.48 -24.30 12.22
C ASP A 18 -8.78 -23.11 11.53
N ASN A 19 -8.26 -23.28 10.30
CA ASN A 19 -7.57 -22.21 9.58
C ASN A 19 -8.56 -21.15 9.09
N ARG A 20 -8.27 -19.88 9.41
CA ARG A 20 -9.01 -18.71 8.95
C ARG A 20 -8.14 -17.89 8.03
N LEU A 21 -8.58 -17.72 6.78
CA LEU A 21 -7.88 -16.87 5.83
C LEU A 21 -8.15 -15.40 6.12
N TRP A 22 -7.10 -14.59 6.01
CA TRP A 22 -7.18 -13.14 6.00
C TRP A 22 -6.74 -12.65 4.62
N ARG A 23 -7.71 -12.43 3.73
CA ARG A 23 -7.49 -12.18 2.31
C ARG A 23 -7.25 -10.70 2.08
N ILE A 24 -6.18 -10.37 1.37
CA ILE A 24 -5.80 -8.99 1.06
C ILE A 24 -6.01 -8.76 -0.44
N ALA A 25 -6.84 -7.78 -0.79
CA ALA A 25 -6.95 -7.29 -2.16
C ALA A 25 -5.82 -6.30 -2.45
N ALA A 26 -5.21 -6.41 -3.63
CA ALA A 26 -4.11 -5.54 -4.04
C ALA A 26 -4.63 -4.12 -4.29
N GLY A 27 -4.12 -3.17 -3.51
CA GLY A 27 -4.50 -1.78 -3.56
C GLY A 27 -3.85 -0.96 -4.65
N GLY A 28 -4.05 0.35 -4.52
CA GLY A 28 -3.45 1.34 -5.42
C GLY A 28 -2.11 1.87 -4.88
N PRO A 29 -1.34 2.54 -5.74
CA PRO A 29 -0.18 3.30 -5.30
C PRO A 29 -0.63 4.58 -4.59
N ASP A 30 0.20 5.04 -3.66
CA ASP A 30 0.13 6.33 -3.01
C ASP A 30 -1.28 6.66 -2.51
N ASP A 31 -1.82 7.83 -2.86
CA ASP A 31 -3.14 8.32 -2.47
C ASP A 31 -4.21 8.10 -3.56
N ASP A 32 -4.12 7.05 -4.39
CA ASP A 32 -5.19 6.70 -5.34
C ASP A 32 -6.42 6.11 -4.64
N VAL A 33 -7.09 6.95 -3.87
CA VAL A 33 -8.30 6.62 -3.10
C VAL A 33 -9.48 6.21 -3.98
N ARG A 34 -9.41 6.44 -5.31
CA ARG A 34 -10.41 5.91 -6.25
C ARG A 34 -10.29 4.39 -6.38
N TRP A 35 -9.06 3.85 -6.34
CA TRP A 35 -8.82 2.41 -6.31
C TRP A 35 -9.38 1.80 -5.02
N THR A 36 -9.07 2.41 -3.89
CA THR A 36 -9.59 2.03 -2.56
C THR A 36 -11.11 2.07 -2.53
N ARG A 37 -11.73 3.12 -3.09
CA ARG A 37 -13.20 3.21 -3.22
C ARG A 37 -13.79 2.02 -3.98
N ALA A 38 -13.20 1.66 -5.12
CA ALA A 38 -13.69 0.56 -5.93
C ALA A 38 -13.58 -0.79 -5.19
N LEU A 39 -12.49 -1.00 -4.44
CA LEU A 39 -12.29 -2.21 -3.65
C LEU A 39 -13.19 -2.29 -2.43
N ILE A 40 -13.33 -1.22 -1.63
CA ILE A 40 -14.18 -1.27 -0.45
C ILE A 40 -15.65 -1.50 -0.83
N GLN A 41 -16.14 -0.84 -1.88
CA GLN A 41 -17.48 -1.10 -2.42
C GLN A 41 -17.66 -2.56 -2.83
N ALA A 42 -16.64 -3.16 -3.44
CA ALA A 42 -16.64 -4.56 -3.82
C ALA A 42 -16.60 -5.50 -2.59
N ALA A 43 -15.85 -5.14 -1.55
CA ALA A 43 -15.71 -5.91 -0.32
C ALA A 43 -17.05 -6.05 0.42
N VAL A 44 -17.81 -4.95 0.52
CA VAL A 44 -19.07 -4.84 1.28
C VAL A 44 -20.34 -4.85 0.40
N CYS A 45 -20.24 -5.23 -0.88
CA CYS A 45 -21.36 -5.17 -1.81
C CYS A 45 -22.49 -6.16 -1.43
N ARG A 46 -23.56 -5.63 -0.82
CA ARG A 46 -24.74 -6.42 -0.42
C ARG A 46 -25.49 -7.01 -1.61
N GLU A 47 -25.69 -6.23 -2.67
CA GLU A 47 -26.39 -6.67 -3.89
C GLU A 47 -25.62 -7.77 -4.63
N CYS A 48 -24.33 -7.88 -4.37
CA CYS A 48 -23.45 -8.84 -5.00
C CYS A 48 -23.26 -10.12 -4.17
N GLY A 49 -24.02 -10.29 -3.09
CA GLY A 49 -24.00 -11.47 -2.22
C GLY A 49 -22.88 -11.47 -1.15
N ALA A 50 -22.27 -10.32 -0.85
CA ALA A 50 -21.37 -10.22 0.29
C ALA A 50 -22.16 -10.42 1.60
N ASP A 51 -21.58 -11.17 2.53
CA ASP A 51 -22.16 -11.36 3.86
C ASP A 51 -22.17 -10.01 4.60
N PRO A 52 -23.32 -9.58 5.15
CA PRO A 52 -23.40 -8.34 5.92
C PRO A 52 -22.42 -8.26 7.08
N GLU A 53 -21.95 -9.39 7.62
CA GLU A 53 -21.03 -9.46 8.77
C GLU A 53 -19.60 -9.83 8.36
N ARG A 54 -19.38 -10.33 7.13
CA ARG A 54 -18.05 -10.74 6.65
C ARG A 54 -17.77 -10.19 5.24
N PRO A 55 -16.79 -9.28 5.09
CA PRO A 55 -16.44 -8.75 3.78
C PRO A 55 -15.89 -9.86 2.87
N THR A 56 -15.98 -9.64 1.56
CA THR A 56 -15.51 -10.62 0.55
C THR A 56 -14.00 -10.92 0.71
N PHE A 57 -13.23 -9.91 1.15
CA PHE A 57 -11.84 -10.00 1.57
C PHE A 57 -11.64 -9.10 2.79
N GLU A 58 -10.69 -9.45 3.65
CA GLU A 58 -10.49 -8.83 4.96
C GLU A 58 -9.54 -7.62 4.96
N GLY A 59 -8.77 -7.42 3.88
CA GLY A 59 -7.84 -6.29 3.78
C GLY A 59 -7.76 -5.69 2.38
N ILE A 60 -7.40 -4.41 2.32
CA ILE A 60 -7.01 -3.69 1.11
C ILE A 60 -5.59 -3.19 1.33
N SER A 61 -4.66 -3.52 0.45
CA SER A 61 -3.31 -2.97 0.54
C SER A 61 -3.21 -1.54 0.00
N PHE A 62 -2.06 -0.89 0.15
CA PHE A 62 -1.63 0.26 -0.64
C PHE A 62 -0.11 0.36 -0.53
N HIS A 63 0.53 0.94 -1.55
CA HIS A 63 1.99 0.96 -1.66
C HIS A 63 2.48 2.41 -1.64
N TYR A 64 3.51 2.72 -0.85
CA TYR A 64 4.03 4.08 -0.71
C TYR A 64 5.56 4.10 -0.55
N TYR A 65 6.27 4.40 -1.63
CA TYR A 65 7.73 4.49 -1.62
C TYR A 65 8.20 5.93 -1.37
N THR A 66 9.19 6.07 -0.50
CA THR A 66 9.80 7.35 -0.15
C THR A 66 10.91 7.73 -1.11
N HIS A 67 10.89 8.97 -1.58
CA HIS A 67 11.94 9.57 -2.41
C HIS A 67 12.16 11.05 -2.07
N SER A 68 13.16 11.70 -2.67
CA SER A 68 13.53 13.11 -2.41
C SER A 68 12.60 14.16 -3.08
N GLY A 69 11.45 13.74 -3.60
CA GLY A 69 10.57 14.55 -4.45
C GLY A 69 10.90 14.54 -5.95
N GLU A 70 11.87 13.72 -6.39
CA GLU A 70 12.27 13.57 -7.80
C GLU A 70 11.73 12.28 -8.45
N GLY A 71 10.82 11.55 -7.78
CA GLY A 71 10.36 10.21 -8.16
C GLY A 71 11.21 9.09 -7.56
N ILE A 72 10.70 7.85 -7.64
CA ILE A 72 11.45 6.65 -7.25
C ILE A 72 12.59 6.37 -8.24
N ASN A 73 13.70 5.79 -7.76
CA ASN A 73 14.82 5.38 -8.61
C ASN A 73 15.38 6.53 -9.49
N THR A 74 15.53 7.72 -8.91
CA THR A 74 16.14 8.89 -9.58
C THR A 74 17.33 9.48 -8.81
N ALA A 75 17.43 9.25 -7.50
CA ALA A 75 18.43 9.84 -6.63
C ALA A 75 19.42 8.81 -6.06
N SER A 76 20.64 9.25 -5.71
CA SER A 76 21.67 8.40 -5.12
C SER A 76 21.35 8.01 -3.66
N ALA A 77 21.71 6.77 -3.32
CA ALA A 77 21.61 6.24 -1.97
C ALA A 77 22.64 6.86 -1.01
N THR A 78 23.82 7.27 -1.51
CA THR A 78 24.97 7.71 -0.68
C THR A 78 25.34 9.18 -0.88
N GLU A 79 25.01 9.76 -2.03
CA GLU A 79 25.39 11.13 -2.40
C GLU A 79 24.13 11.98 -2.53
N PHE A 80 23.86 12.79 -1.51
CA PHE A 80 22.67 13.63 -1.50
C PHE A 80 22.92 14.95 -0.79
N THR A 81 22.21 15.98 -1.24
CA THR A 81 22.26 17.30 -0.60
C THR A 81 21.47 17.31 0.70
N ARG A 82 21.70 18.34 1.51
CA ARG A 82 20.88 18.60 2.70
C ARG A 82 19.40 18.79 2.36
N GLU A 83 19.11 19.41 1.22
CA GLU A 83 17.74 19.59 0.75
C GLU A 83 17.08 18.26 0.42
N GLN A 84 17.77 17.39 -0.34
CA GLN A 84 17.29 16.05 -0.64
C GLN A 84 17.05 15.23 0.63
N TYR A 85 17.94 15.32 1.64
CA TYR A 85 17.73 14.70 2.94
C TYR A 85 16.41 15.13 3.59
N TYR A 86 16.16 16.44 3.71
CA TYR A 86 14.93 16.92 4.36
C TYR A 86 13.68 16.62 3.53
N ARG A 87 13.76 16.66 2.19
CA ARG A 87 12.63 16.27 1.33
C ARG A 87 12.32 14.79 1.46
N THR A 88 13.32 13.92 1.56
CA THR A 88 13.13 12.49 1.85
C THR A 88 12.40 12.27 3.16
N VAL A 89 12.83 12.93 4.25
CA VAL A 89 12.16 12.80 5.55
C VAL A 89 10.73 13.36 5.51
N ALA A 90 10.53 14.50 4.86
CA ALA A 90 9.19 15.08 4.71
C ALA A 90 8.25 14.17 3.91
N HIS A 91 8.75 13.53 2.85
CA HIS A 91 7.99 12.56 2.07
C HIS A 91 7.66 11.32 2.91
N ALA A 92 8.60 10.78 3.69
CA ALA A 92 8.31 9.65 4.59
C ALA A 92 7.17 9.97 5.56
N VAL A 93 7.17 11.18 6.15
CA VAL A 93 6.13 11.63 7.08
C VAL A 93 4.76 11.82 6.40
N ASP A 94 4.71 12.13 5.09
CA ASP A 94 3.46 12.30 4.35
C ASP A 94 2.64 11.01 4.22
N VAL A 95 3.22 9.84 4.52
CA VAL A 95 2.48 8.57 4.60
C VAL A 95 1.27 8.66 5.53
N GLU A 96 1.34 9.45 6.60
CA GLU A 96 0.22 9.69 7.52
C GLU A 96 -0.98 10.33 6.82
N ARG A 97 -0.75 11.29 5.91
CA ARG A 97 -1.81 11.89 5.10
C ARG A 97 -2.43 10.87 4.16
N VAL A 98 -1.60 10.02 3.54
CA VAL A 98 -2.02 8.96 2.62
C VAL A 98 -2.89 7.93 3.34
N ILE A 99 -2.46 7.45 4.52
CA ILE A 99 -3.22 6.52 5.37
C ILE A 99 -4.60 7.11 5.68
N ARG A 100 -4.64 8.35 6.20
CA ARG A 100 -5.91 9.02 6.54
C ARG A 100 -6.84 9.18 5.34
N ALA A 101 -6.30 9.43 4.14
CA ALA A 101 -7.11 9.57 2.94
C ALA A 101 -7.78 8.25 2.55
N HIS A 102 -7.06 7.13 2.64
CA HIS A 102 -7.62 5.79 2.42
C HIS A 102 -8.63 5.40 3.50
N GLU A 103 -8.28 5.60 4.78
CA GLU A 103 -9.17 5.34 5.92
C GLU A 103 -10.48 6.11 5.78
N ALA A 104 -10.44 7.40 5.43
CA ALA A 104 -11.64 8.21 5.27
C ALA A 104 -12.58 7.67 4.18
N VAL A 105 -12.03 7.13 3.09
CA VAL A 105 -12.85 6.48 2.06
C VAL A 105 -13.41 5.16 2.58
N MET A 106 -12.60 4.33 3.25
CA MET A 106 -13.05 3.05 3.79
C MET A 106 -14.15 3.22 4.85
N ASP A 107 -13.96 4.13 5.81
CA ASP A 107 -14.92 4.45 6.87
C ASP A 107 -16.30 4.89 6.30
N SER A 108 -16.33 5.50 5.11
CA SER A 108 -17.59 5.89 4.46
C SER A 108 -18.44 4.72 3.95
N TYR A 109 -17.85 3.53 3.78
CA TYR A 109 -18.53 2.30 3.35
C TYR A 109 -18.56 1.21 4.44
N ASP A 110 -17.57 1.22 5.32
CA ASP A 110 -17.36 0.25 6.40
C ASP A 110 -17.00 0.97 7.72
N PRO A 111 -17.96 1.67 8.35
CA PRO A 111 -17.72 2.46 9.56
C PRO A 111 -17.34 1.62 10.79
N GLU A 112 -17.56 0.30 10.73
CA GLU A 112 -17.16 -0.65 11.77
C GLU A 112 -15.71 -1.16 11.57
N ARG A 113 -15.03 -0.72 10.50
CA ARG A 113 -13.62 -1.03 10.19
C ARG A 113 -13.33 -2.53 10.16
N ARG A 114 -14.21 -3.28 9.49
CA ARG A 114 -14.10 -4.73 9.31
C ARG A 114 -13.06 -5.10 8.25
N VAL A 115 -12.85 -4.23 7.27
CA VAL A 115 -11.79 -4.34 6.26
C VAL A 115 -10.56 -3.55 6.73
N GLY A 116 -9.42 -4.21 6.87
CA GLY A 116 -8.16 -3.57 7.25
C GLY A 116 -7.49 -2.84 6.08
N LEU A 117 -6.76 -1.77 6.38
CA LEU A 117 -5.83 -1.12 5.46
C LEU A 117 -4.42 -1.67 5.71
N VAL A 118 -3.71 -2.05 4.65
CA VAL A 118 -2.39 -2.71 4.75
C VAL A 118 -1.34 -1.93 3.96
N LEU A 119 -0.37 -1.33 4.65
CA LEU A 119 0.84 -0.80 3.99
C LEU A 119 1.86 -1.95 3.84
N ASP A 120 1.73 -2.74 2.79
CA ASP A 120 2.58 -3.93 2.55
C ASP A 120 3.81 -3.65 1.69
N GLU A 121 3.88 -2.48 1.04
CA GLU A 121 5.08 -1.98 0.38
C GLU A 121 5.36 -0.53 0.77
N TRP A 122 6.50 -0.31 1.42
CA TRP A 122 7.00 1.01 1.79
C TRP A 122 8.51 1.01 1.96
N GLY A 123 9.07 2.21 2.09
CA GLY A 123 10.50 2.42 2.29
C GLY A 123 11.13 3.23 1.16
N THR A 124 12.43 3.43 1.23
CA THR A 124 13.16 4.29 0.30
C THR A 124 13.53 3.57 -1.00
N TRP A 125 13.39 4.22 -2.15
CA TRP A 125 13.81 3.65 -3.45
C TRP A 125 14.77 4.58 -4.20
N TRP A 126 16.03 4.17 -4.26
CA TRP A 126 17.16 4.90 -4.84
C TRP A 126 17.63 4.29 -6.16
N ASN A 127 18.51 5.01 -6.85
CA ASN A 127 19.32 4.45 -7.92
C ASN A 127 20.09 3.23 -7.41
N VAL A 128 20.21 2.19 -8.25
CA VAL A 128 21.05 1.04 -7.93
C VAL A 128 22.51 1.46 -7.76
N ALA A 129 23.26 0.74 -6.94
CA ALA A 129 24.68 1.02 -6.75
C ALA A 129 25.45 0.84 -8.07
N GLU A 130 26.46 1.68 -8.27
CA GLU A 130 27.26 1.66 -9.48
C GLU A 130 27.86 0.26 -9.74
N GLY A 131 27.81 -0.18 -11.00
CA GLY A 131 28.31 -1.49 -11.41
C GLY A 131 27.38 -2.67 -11.08
N THR A 132 26.21 -2.45 -10.48
CA THR A 132 25.23 -3.52 -10.20
C THR A 132 24.15 -3.62 -11.27
N ASN A 133 23.44 -4.76 -11.31
CA ASN A 133 22.36 -4.98 -12.26
C ASN A 133 21.11 -4.17 -11.84
N PRO A 134 20.54 -3.31 -12.71
CA PRO A 134 19.38 -2.49 -12.36
C PRO A 134 18.14 -3.30 -11.96
N GLY A 135 17.98 -4.52 -12.46
CA GLY A 135 16.85 -5.39 -12.11
C GLY A 135 16.94 -6.02 -10.71
N PHE A 136 18.07 -5.88 -10.00
CA PHE A 136 18.27 -6.47 -8.68
C PHE A 136 17.98 -5.50 -7.52
N LEU A 137 17.75 -4.21 -7.83
CA LEU A 137 17.38 -3.19 -6.85
C LEU A 137 18.38 -3.03 -5.69
N PHE A 138 19.65 -3.36 -5.91
CA PHE A 138 20.68 -3.22 -4.88
C PHE A 138 21.04 -1.74 -4.71
N GLN A 139 20.78 -1.19 -3.52
CA GLN A 139 21.12 0.17 -3.12
C GLN A 139 21.73 0.16 -1.72
N GLN A 140 22.57 1.15 -1.41
CA GLN A 140 23.13 1.27 -0.07
C GLN A 140 22.08 1.79 0.94
N ASN A 141 22.31 1.54 2.23
CA ASN A 141 21.50 2.08 3.33
C ASN A 141 22.36 3.00 4.22
N THR A 142 21.79 4.14 4.64
CA THR A 142 22.45 5.23 5.37
C THR A 142 21.60 5.68 6.57
N MET A 143 22.12 6.60 7.39
CA MET A 143 21.35 7.21 8.48
C MET A 143 20.07 7.92 8.01
N ARG A 144 20.00 8.38 6.74
CA ARG A 144 18.78 8.93 6.15
C ARG A 144 17.67 7.89 6.13
N ASP A 145 18.00 6.66 5.75
CA ASP A 145 17.05 5.56 5.62
C ASP A 145 16.62 5.05 7.01
N ALA A 146 17.52 5.09 8.00
CA ALA A 146 17.19 4.80 9.40
C ALA A 146 16.18 5.78 10.03
N ILE A 147 16.09 7.02 9.54
CA ILE A 147 15.09 8.00 10.00
C ILE A 147 13.74 7.81 9.30
N VAL A 148 13.73 7.19 8.12
CA VAL A 148 12.50 6.86 7.39
C VAL A 148 11.79 5.65 8.03
N ALA A 149 12.54 4.75 8.67
CA ALA A 149 12.05 3.48 9.21
C ALA A 149 11.48 3.55 10.63
#